data_AF-A0A7W6NNJ9-F1
#
_entry.id   AF-A0A7W6NNJ9-F1
#
_cell.length_a   1.000
_cell.length_b   1.000
_cell.length_c   1.000
_cell.angle_alpha   90.00
_cell.angle_beta   90.00
_cell.angle_gamma   90.00
#
_symmetry.space_group_name_H-M   'P 1'
#
loop_
_entity.id
_entity.type
_entity.pdbx_description
1 polymer ?
#
loop_
_entity_poly.entity_id
_entity_poly.type
_entity_poly.pdbx_seq_one_letter_code
_entity_poly.pdbx_strand_id
1 'polypeptide(L)'
;MNASLVAFFAASLLALVALGWALMERRRAAAAETRNWELRERHAETEARMRLVEDQAATQTELLRAQAAHSANAVAEELLKRNDETFRNRELLAQQRMDAQLKPVAETLAKFQEQVAALEKSRAEETGGLKEQLAQLMSASSATRDEARKLTEALRGNTGRRGRWGEQTCRNVLEAAGMAGRFDFEEQTSNADDAGRQQRPDFIVRLPGGGMFVIDAKVSLAFGDETDGDQDAQNRAASLRTAASMKTHVRQLASKAYQDQFKPSPDFVAMFVPGDAFLAAALDHEPDLMTTAMASRVVIVTPTTLFALCKAVAYGWRAEEQARNAEDVAKLGKELYKRLSVMGGHAASVGKALEAAVGRYNQFVGSLESQVMVSARRFEDLQVDHEGKELPELAPVDNTPRTLSRPELTEAPKLRIAEGG
;
A
#
# COMPACT_ATOMS: atom_id res chain seq x y z
N MET A 1 123.59 23.88 -97.52
CA MET A 1 122.30 23.31 -97.06
C MET A 1 121.50 24.44 -96.43
N ASN A 2 120.37 24.82 -97.04
CA ASN A 2 119.70 26.10 -96.80
C ASN A 2 118.83 26.09 -95.51
N ALA A 3 119.10 27.00 -94.59
CA ALA A 3 118.40 27.16 -93.31
C ALA A 3 116.88 27.42 -93.44
N SER A 4 116.43 27.92 -94.58
CA SER A 4 115.01 28.17 -94.88
C SER A 4 114.15 26.91 -94.97
N LEU A 5 114.71 25.79 -95.45
CA LEU A 5 114.00 24.52 -95.58
C LEU A 5 113.74 23.87 -94.21
N VAL A 6 114.71 23.93 -93.30
CA VAL A 6 114.58 23.40 -91.93
C VAL A 6 113.53 24.17 -91.13
N ALA A 7 113.47 25.50 -91.27
CA ALA A 7 112.47 26.33 -90.61
C ALA A 7 111.03 26.02 -91.07
N PHE A 8 110.83 25.74 -92.37
CA PHE A 8 109.51 25.40 -92.90
C PHE A 8 109.02 24.03 -92.40
N PHE A 9 109.89 23.02 -92.33
CA PHE A 9 109.56 21.72 -91.75
C PHE A 9 109.27 21.79 -90.25
N ALA A 10 110.03 22.59 -89.50
CA ALA A 10 109.76 22.80 -88.07
C ALA A 10 108.41 23.51 -87.83
N ALA A 11 108.08 24.51 -88.65
CA ALA A 11 106.80 25.21 -88.58
C ALA A 11 105.61 24.31 -88.96
N SER A 12 105.75 23.46 -89.98
CA SER A 12 104.68 22.52 -90.35
C SER A 12 104.48 21.43 -89.30
N LEU A 13 105.55 20.94 -88.67
CA LEU A 13 105.49 20.00 -87.56
C LEU A 13 104.77 20.62 -86.34
N LEU A 14 105.10 21.87 -85.98
CA LEU A 14 104.41 22.59 -84.91
C LEU A 14 102.94 22.84 -85.23
N ALA A 15 102.60 23.18 -86.48
CA ALA A 15 101.22 23.33 -86.91
C ALA A 15 100.43 22.01 -86.82
N LEU A 16 101.04 20.88 -87.17
CA LEU A 16 100.42 19.56 -87.05
C LEU A 16 100.23 19.14 -85.59
N VAL A 17 101.19 19.43 -84.71
CA VAL A 17 101.06 19.18 -83.26
C VAL A 17 99.98 20.06 -82.66
N ALA A 18 99.91 21.34 -83.02
CA ALA A 18 98.87 22.26 -82.57
C ALA A 18 97.48 21.85 -83.08
N LEU A 19 97.37 21.40 -84.33
CA LEU A 19 96.14 20.87 -84.90
C LEU A 19 95.70 19.58 -84.20
N GLY A 20 96.64 18.68 -83.92
CA GLY A 20 96.40 17.44 -83.16
C GLY A 20 95.95 17.71 -81.73
N TRP A 21 96.55 18.69 -81.06
CA TRP A 21 96.14 19.14 -79.72
C TRP A 21 94.74 19.77 -79.75
N ALA A 22 94.45 20.67 -80.71
CA ALA A 22 93.13 21.28 -80.85
C ALA A 22 92.01 20.26 -81.16
N LEU A 23 92.30 19.24 -81.97
CA LEU A 23 91.37 18.12 -82.23
C LEU A 23 91.16 17.25 -80.98
N MET A 24 92.21 17.03 -80.19
CA MET A 24 92.12 16.29 -78.93
C MET A 24 91.32 17.07 -77.87
N GLU A 25 91.53 18.39 -77.77
CA GLU A 25 90.79 19.29 -76.89
C GLU A 25 89.30 19.32 -77.27
N ARG A 26 88.97 19.40 -78.57
CA ARG A 26 87.58 19.30 -79.05
C ARG A 26 86.93 17.95 -78.73
N ARG A 27 87.66 16.84 -78.88
CA ARG A 27 87.15 15.52 -78.50
C ARG A 27 86.94 15.38 -76.99
N ARG A 28 87.82 15.97 -76.18
CA ARG A 28 87.67 16.02 -74.71
C ARG A 28 86.49 16.88 -74.30
N ALA A 29 86.28 18.03 -74.94
CA ALA A 29 85.13 18.90 -74.70
C ALA A 29 83.82 18.19 -75.05
N ALA A 30 83.73 17.55 -76.22
CA ALA A 30 82.55 16.78 -76.62
C ALA A 30 82.26 15.60 -75.67
N ALA A 31 83.30 14.90 -75.19
CA ALA A 31 83.14 13.83 -74.22
C ALA A 31 82.78 14.34 -72.80
N ALA A 32 83.12 15.58 -72.45
CA ALA A 32 82.73 16.20 -71.19
C ALA A 32 81.27 16.71 -71.24
N GLU A 33 80.82 17.18 -72.40
CA GLU A 33 79.43 17.60 -72.62
C GLU A 33 78.46 16.42 -72.53
N THR A 34 78.79 15.27 -73.13
CA THR A 34 77.95 14.07 -73.04
C THR A 34 77.84 13.56 -71.60
N ARG A 35 78.95 13.53 -70.84
CA ARG A 35 78.91 13.15 -69.41
C ARG A 35 78.10 14.12 -68.56
N ASN A 36 78.20 15.43 -68.83
CA ASN A 36 77.39 16.43 -68.12
C ASN A 36 75.90 16.28 -68.44
N TRP A 37 75.55 15.93 -69.66
CA TRP A 37 74.17 15.67 -70.04
C TRP A 37 73.60 14.45 -69.32
N GLU A 38 74.35 13.34 -69.31
CA GLU A 38 73.93 12.11 -68.61
C GLU A 38 73.82 12.31 -67.09
N LEU A 39 74.74 13.07 -66.49
CA LEU A 39 74.68 13.42 -65.06
C LEU A 39 73.47 14.30 -64.73
N ARG A 40 73.13 15.26 -65.60
CA ARG A 40 71.94 16.12 -65.42
C ARG A 40 70.65 15.33 -65.55
N GLU A 41 70.59 14.38 -66.47
CA GLU A 41 69.42 13.51 -66.64
C GLU A 41 69.21 12.61 -65.41
N ARG A 42 70.27 11.99 -64.89
CA ARG A 42 70.21 11.21 -63.64
C ARG A 42 69.82 12.06 -62.45
N HIS A 43 70.34 13.29 -62.34
CA HIS A 43 69.94 14.21 -61.27
C HIS A 43 68.44 14.56 -61.33
N ALA A 44 67.94 14.90 -62.52
CA ALA A 44 66.52 15.20 -62.73
C ALA A 44 65.63 14.00 -62.38
N GLU A 45 66.05 12.78 -62.73
CA GLU A 45 65.32 11.55 -62.38
C GLU A 45 65.31 11.30 -60.86
N THR A 46 66.44 11.51 -60.18
CA THR A 46 66.51 11.37 -58.72
C THR A 46 65.68 12.41 -57.97
N GLU A 47 65.67 13.67 -58.44
CA GLU A 47 64.83 14.72 -57.85
C GLU A 47 63.35 14.42 -58.04
N ALA A 48 62.95 13.91 -59.22
CA ALA A 48 61.57 13.52 -59.47
C ALA A 48 61.12 12.37 -58.55
N ARG A 49 62.00 11.38 -58.31
CA ARG A 49 61.72 10.28 -57.36
C ARG A 49 61.62 10.78 -55.92
N MET A 50 62.48 11.69 -55.48
CA MET A 50 62.39 12.24 -54.13
C MET A 50 61.10 13.03 -53.92
N ARG A 51 60.69 13.88 -54.88
CA ARG A 51 59.41 14.61 -54.78
C ARG A 51 58.21 13.67 -54.67
N LEU A 52 58.21 12.57 -55.43
CA LEU A 52 57.13 11.58 -55.34
C LEU A 52 57.07 10.91 -53.95
N VAL A 53 58.24 10.60 -53.36
CA VAL A 53 58.32 10.00 -52.02
C VAL A 53 57.89 11.00 -50.93
N GLU A 54 58.26 12.27 -51.06
CA GLU A 54 57.84 13.33 -50.14
C GLU A 54 56.32 13.56 -50.20
N ASP A 55 55.73 13.62 -51.40
CA ASP A 55 54.28 13.72 -51.57
C ASP A 55 53.55 12.49 -51.02
N GLN A 56 54.10 11.29 -51.22
CA GLN A 56 53.56 10.06 -50.63
C GLN A 56 53.64 10.06 -49.10
N ALA A 57 54.72 10.57 -48.51
CA ALA A 57 54.90 10.67 -47.07
C ALA A 57 53.98 11.72 -46.44
N ALA A 58 53.77 12.85 -47.12
CA ALA A 58 52.85 13.91 -46.71
C ALA A 58 51.39 13.43 -46.75
N THR A 59 50.98 12.77 -47.84
CA THR A 59 49.64 12.20 -47.96
C THR A 59 49.41 11.06 -46.96
N GLN A 60 50.40 10.22 -46.68
CA GLN A 60 50.30 9.19 -45.62
C GLN A 60 50.16 9.80 -44.22
N THR A 61 50.93 10.85 -43.89
CA THR A 61 50.81 11.50 -42.58
C THR A 61 49.47 12.20 -42.42
N GLU A 62 48.96 12.84 -43.48
CA GLU A 62 47.64 13.48 -43.48
C GLU A 62 46.51 12.45 -43.31
N LEU A 63 46.59 11.31 -44.03
CA LEU A 63 45.64 10.20 -43.89
C LEU A 63 45.66 9.61 -42.47
N LEU A 64 46.85 9.38 -41.89
CA LEU A 64 46.99 8.87 -40.53
C LEU A 64 46.42 9.86 -39.50
N ARG A 65 46.62 11.17 -39.68
CA ARG A 65 46.06 12.21 -38.80
C ARG A 65 44.54 12.25 -38.89
N ALA A 66 43.99 12.21 -40.10
CA ALA A 66 42.55 12.18 -40.33
C ALA A 66 41.92 10.91 -39.72
N GLN A 67 42.57 9.75 -39.88
CA GLN A 67 42.11 8.48 -39.34
C GLN A 67 42.20 8.42 -37.81
N ALA A 68 43.25 9.00 -37.22
CA ALA A 68 43.38 9.16 -35.76
C ALA A 68 42.32 10.10 -35.18
N ALA A 69 42.06 11.25 -35.83
CA ALA A 69 41.02 12.17 -35.42
C ALA A 69 39.61 11.55 -35.52
N HIS A 70 39.34 10.82 -36.61
CA HIS A 70 38.05 10.19 -36.83
C HIS A 70 37.79 9.04 -35.84
N SER A 71 38.81 8.25 -35.51
CA SER A 71 38.71 7.18 -34.51
C SER A 71 38.60 7.73 -33.08
N ALA A 72 39.34 8.80 -32.74
CA ALA A 72 39.21 9.46 -31.44
C ALA A 72 37.81 10.04 -31.23
N ASN A 73 37.25 10.71 -32.25
CA ASN A 73 35.88 11.23 -32.19
C ASN A 73 34.84 10.11 -32.08
N ALA A 74 34.99 9.03 -32.88
CA ALA A 74 34.08 7.90 -32.82
C ALA A 74 34.10 7.20 -31.45
N VAL A 75 35.28 7.03 -30.85
CA VAL A 75 35.43 6.44 -29.51
C VAL A 75 34.86 7.35 -28.43
N ALA A 76 35.09 8.67 -28.52
CA ALA A 76 34.53 9.63 -27.57
C ALA A 76 32.99 9.67 -27.64
N GLU A 77 32.42 9.64 -28.84
CA GLU A 77 30.98 9.66 -29.06
C GLU A 77 30.31 8.36 -28.59
N GLU A 78 30.95 7.21 -28.81
CA GLU A 78 30.51 5.91 -28.30
C GLU A 78 30.55 5.86 -26.76
N LEU A 79 31.63 6.37 -26.14
CA LEU A 79 31.75 6.45 -24.69
C LEU A 79 30.71 7.38 -24.07
N LEU A 80 30.45 8.54 -24.69
CA LEU A 80 29.42 9.47 -24.24
C LEU A 80 28.03 8.85 -24.33
N LYS A 81 27.67 8.21 -25.45
CA LYS A 81 26.39 7.50 -25.60
C LYS A 81 26.23 6.42 -24.54
N ARG A 82 27.26 5.61 -24.33
CA ARG A 82 27.22 4.51 -23.35
C ARG A 82 27.07 5.02 -21.92
N ASN A 83 27.72 6.14 -21.59
CA ASN A 83 27.59 6.78 -20.29
C ASN A 83 26.17 7.33 -20.07
N ASP A 84 25.65 8.09 -21.05
CA ASP A 84 24.28 8.62 -21.04
C ASP A 84 23.22 7.51 -20.90
N GLU A 85 23.38 6.39 -21.62
CA GLU A 85 22.50 5.23 -21.50
C GLU A 85 22.58 4.59 -20.10
N THR A 86 23.78 4.45 -19.52
CA THR A 86 23.92 3.93 -18.15
C THR A 86 23.37 4.88 -17.09
N PHE A 87 23.50 6.20 -17.27
CA PHE A 87 22.91 7.19 -16.37
C PHE A 87 21.39 7.15 -16.42
N ARG A 88 20.79 7.19 -17.61
CA ARG A 88 19.32 7.08 -17.77
C ARG A 88 18.77 5.78 -17.21
N ASN A 89 19.45 4.65 -17.43
CA ASN A 89 19.03 3.37 -16.84
C ASN A 89 19.12 3.37 -15.31
N ARG A 90 20.15 4.00 -14.72
CA ARG A 90 20.26 4.13 -13.26
C ARG A 90 19.19 5.04 -12.68
N GLU A 91 18.89 6.15 -13.35
CA GLU A 91 17.81 7.08 -12.99
C GLU A 91 16.45 6.37 -12.98
N LEU A 92 16.12 5.65 -14.07
CA LEU A 92 14.90 4.86 -14.20
C LEU A 92 14.78 3.76 -13.13
N LEU A 93 15.87 3.04 -12.88
CA LEU A 93 15.90 2.02 -11.81
C LEU A 93 15.75 2.64 -10.42
N ALA A 94 16.30 3.83 -10.19
CA ALA A 94 16.13 4.55 -8.92
C ALA A 94 14.68 5.00 -8.72
N GLN A 95 14.05 5.57 -9.74
CA GLN A 95 12.63 5.95 -9.71
C GLN A 95 11.72 4.75 -9.50
N GLN A 96 11.92 3.66 -10.24
CA GLN A 96 11.12 2.43 -10.08
C GLN A 96 11.26 1.81 -8.68
N ARG A 97 12.47 1.86 -8.09
CA ARG A 97 12.70 1.39 -6.72
C ARG A 97 12.04 2.30 -5.69
N MET A 98 12.06 3.61 -5.90
CA MET A 98 11.34 4.55 -5.05
C MET A 98 9.84 4.31 -5.12
N ASP A 99 9.26 4.18 -6.32
CA ASP A 99 7.83 3.87 -6.48
C ASP A 99 7.45 2.54 -5.83
N ALA A 100 8.27 1.50 -6.01
CA ALA A 100 8.05 0.20 -5.38
C ALA A 100 8.14 0.25 -3.84
N GLN A 101 8.94 1.17 -3.28
CA GLN A 101 9.05 1.38 -1.83
C GLN A 101 7.92 2.27 -1.26
N LEU A 102 7.41 3.21 -2.06
CA LEU A 102 6.37 4.16 -1.65
C LEU A 102 4.96 3.59 -1.78
N LYS A 103 4.72 2.73 -2.78
CA LYS A 103 3.42 2.11 -3.04
C LYS A 103 2.84 1.35 -1.81
N PRO A 104 3.60 0.52 -1.09
CA PRO A 104 3.08 -0.16 0.09
C PRO A 104 2.69 0.80 1.22
N VAL A 105 3.36 1.94 1.38
CA VAL A 105 3.04 2.97 2.38
C VAL A 105 1.72 3.66 2.02
N ALA A 106 1.57 4.07 0.75
CA ALA A 106 0.37 4.70 0.23
C ALA A 106 -0.87 3.80 0.39
N GLU A 107 -0.74 2.51 0.06
CA GLU A 107 -1.82 1.53 0.22
C GLU A 107 -2.22 1.32 1.69
N THR A 108 -1.26 1.26 2.62
CA THR A 108 -1.59 1.18 4.06
C THR A 108 -2.25 2.45 4.60
N LEU A 109 -1.84 3.63 4.12
CA LEU A 109 -2.43 4.90 4.54
C LEU A 109 -3.87 5.04 4.06
N ALA A 110 -4.16 4.62 2.82
CA ALA A 110 -5.51 4.60 2.28
C ALA A 110 -6.46 3.71 3.11
N LYS A 111 -6.01 2.49 3.44
CA LYS A 111 -6.78 1.56 4.31
C LYS A 111 -6.99 2.10 5.72
N PHE A 112 -5.99 2.77 6.27
CA PHE A 112 -6.09 3.39 7.61
C PHE A 112 -7.10 4.55 7.61
N GLN A 113 -7.06 5.42 6.59
CA GLN A 113 -8.03 6.50 6.44
C GLN A 113 -9.47 5.96 6.32
N GLU A 114 -9.67 4.89 5.56
CA GLU A 114 -10.98 4.25 5.42
C GLU A 114 -11.51 3.71 6.76
N GLN A 115 -10.68 3.02 7.54
CA GLN A 115 -11.05 2.49 8.85
C GLN A 115 -11.31 3.58 9.90
N VAL A 116 -10.52 4.65 9.90
CA VAL A 116 -10.74 5.80 10.81
C VAL A 116 -12.03 6.53 10.46
N ALA A 117 -12.30 6.76 9.17
CA ALA A 117 -13.55 7.36 8.73
C ALA A 117 -14.78 6.52 9.12
N ALA A 118 -14.68 5.19 9.01
CA ALA A 118 -15.72 4.28 9.46
C ALA A 118 -15.96 4.35 10.98
N LEU A 119 -14.89 4.45 11.78
CA LEU A 119 -14.96 4.61 13.23
C LEU A 119 -15.59 5.95 13.64
N GLU A 120 -15.16 7.06 13.04
CA GLU A 120 -15.72 8.40 13.32
C GLU A 120 -17.21 8.46 12.96
N LYS A 121 -17.61 7.87 11.83
CA LYS A 121 -19.02 7.74 11.44
C LYS A 121 -19.82 6.93 12.47
N SER A 122 -19.29 5.78 12.91
CA SER A 122 -19.94 4.96 13.95
C SER A 122 -20.11 5.71 15.28
N ARG A 123 -19.10 6.50 15.67
CA ARG A 123 -19.10 7.31 16.90
C ARG A 123 -20.12 8.45 16.85
N ALA A 124 -20.28 9.08 15.69
CA ALA A 124 -21.30 10.10 15.47
C ALA A 124 -22.73 9.53 15.57
N GLU A 125 -22.95 8.31 15.07
CA GLU A 125 -24.23 7.59 15.18
C GLU A 125 -24.55 7.18 16.64
N GLU A 126 -23.55 6.84 17.45
CA GLU A 126 -23.72 6.46 18.87
C GLU A 126 -24.24 7.58 19.76
N THR A 127 -23.77 8.82 19.55
CA THR A 127 -24.07 9.93 20.46
C THR A 127 -25.48 10.50 20.27
N GLY A 128 -26.04 10.39 19.06
CA GLY A 128 -27.41 10.81 18.75
C GLY A 128 -28.47 9.74 19.07
N GLY A 129 -28.12 8.47 18.90
CA GLY A 129 -29.08 7.36 18.96
C GLY A 129 -29.65 7.07 20.34
N LEU A 130 -28.90 7.27 21.43
CA LEU A 130 -29.30 6.73 22.74
C LEU A 130 -30.61 7.33 23.29
N LYS A 131 -30.81 8.65 23.12
CA LYS A 131 -32.04 9.35 23.55
C LYS A 131 -33.24 9.00 22.68
N GLU A 132 -33.00 8.86 21.38
CA GLU A 132 -34.03 8.46 20.40
C GLU A 132 -34.42 6.98 20.55
N GLN A 133 -33.46 6.13 20.88
CA GLN A 133 -33.65 4.70 21.17
C GLN A 133 -34.40 4.49 22.49
N LEU A 134 -34.16 5.30 23.52
CA LEU A 134 -34.95 5.29 24.76
C LEU A 134 -36.40 5.74 24.49
N ALA A 135 -36.60 6.77 23.66
CA ALA A 135 -37.93 7.22 23.26
C ALA A 135 -38.67 6.16 22.42
N GLN A 136 -37.98 5.46 21.51
CA GLN A 136 -38.52 4.34 20.76
C GLN A 136 -38.88 3.16 21.66
N LEU A 137 -38.09 2.88 22.71
CA LEU A 137 -38.36 1.81 23.69
C LEU A 137 -39.63 2.12 24.50
N MET A 138 -39.81 3.38 24.93
CA MET A 138 -41.03 3.82 25.61
C MET A 138 -42.25 3.80 24.68
N SER A 139 -42.09 4.20 23.41
CA SER A 139 -43.15 4.19 22.40
C SER A 139 -43.59 2.77 22.02
N ALA A 140 -42.64 1.87 21.78
CA ALA A 140 -42.92 0.45 21.50
C ALA A 140 -43.63 -0.22 22.69
N SER A 141 -43.19 0.05 23.92
CA SER A 141 -43.86 -0.43 25.13
C SER A 141 -45.31 0.09 25.25
N SER A 142 -45.60 1.30 24.77
CA SER A 142 -46.96 1.86 24.76
C SER A 142 -47.84 1.24 23.68
N ALA A 143 -47.32 1.09 22.45
CA ALA A 143 -48.05 0.50 21.33
C ALA A 143 -48.44 -0.97 21.61
N THR A 144 -47.52 -1.74 22.21
CA THR A 144 -47.78 -3.13 22.60
C THR A 144 -48.90 -3.24 23.65
N ARG A 145 -49.08 -2.26 24.53
CA ARG A 145 -50.19 -2.25 25.52
C ARG A 145 -51.56 -2.11 24.85
N ASP A 146 -51.68 -1.27 23.83
CA ASP A 146 -52.96 -1.06 23.12
C ASP A 146 -53.32 -2.24 22.20
N GLU A 147 -52.33 -2.91 21.62
CA GLU A 147 -52.52 -4.13 20.83
C GLU A 147 -52.84 -5.34 21.70
N ALA A 148 -52.23 -5.47 22.89
CA ALA A 148 -52.53 -6.53 23.84
C ALA A 148 -54.01 -6.48 24.32
N ARG A 149 -54.57 -5.27 24.51
CA ARG A 149 -55.97 -5.10 24.94
C ARG A 149 -56.97 -5.54 23.85
N LYS A 150 -56.76 -5.15 22.59
CA LYS A 150 -57.62 -5.55 21.45
C LYS A 150 -57.54 -7.04 21.14
N LEU A 151 -56.44 -7.69 21.48
CA LEU A 151 -56.19 -9.10 21.15
C LEU A 151 -56.64 -10.08 22.24
N THR A 152 -56.81 -9.62 23.48
CA THR A 152 -57.41 -10.41 24.57
C THR A 152 -58.86 -10.83 24.22
N GLU A 153 -59.52 -10.09 23.32
CA GLU A 153 -60.83 -10.44 22.74
C GLU A 153 -60.71 -11.45 21.57
N ALA A 154 -59.65 -11.38 20.77
CA ALA A 154 -59.48 -12.20 19.55
C ALA A 154 -58.88 -13.60 19.79
N LEU A 155 -58.20 -13.84 20.92
CA LEU A 155 -57.55 -15.12 21.26
C LEU A 155 -58.42 -16.06 22.12
N ARG A 156 -59.65 -15.66 22.44
CA ARG A 156 -60.60 -16.50 23.17
C ARG A 156 -61.06 -17.66 22.28
N GLY A 157 -60.91 -18.90 22.78
CA GLY A 157 -61.57 -20.09 22.20
C GLY A 157 -60.73 -21.09 21.42
N ASN A 158 -59.41 -20.91 21.17
CA ASN A 158 -58.59 -21.96 20.54
C ASN A 158 -57.12 -21.99 21.00
N THR A 159 -56.72 -23.10 21.64
CA THR A 159 -55.36 -23.36 22.16
C THR A 159 -54.28 -23.33 21.08
N GLY A 160 -54.54 -23.80 19.85
CA GLY A 160 -53.58 -23.79 18.75
C GLY A 160 -53.34 -22.40 18.12
N ARG A 161 -54.28 -21.47 18.27
CA ARG A 161 -54.09 -20.06 17.84
C ARG A 161 -53.27 -19.26 18.85
N ARG A 162 -53.37 -19.61 20.14
CA ARG A 162 -52.62 -18.97 21.23
C ARG A 162 -51.11 -19.23 21.15
N GLY A 163 -50.72 -20.48 20.90
CA GLY A 163 -49.29 -20.84 20.75
C GLY A 163 -48.61 -20.10 19.60
N ARG A 164 -49.20 -20.15 18.39
CA ARG A 164 -48.67 -19.42 17.21
C ARG A 164 -48.61 -17.92 17.41
N TRP A 165 -49.54 -17.35 18.16
CA TRP A 165 -49.49 -15.92 18.46
C TRP A 165 -48.34 -15.57 19.42
N GLY A 166 -48.08 -16.39 20.45
CA GLY A 166 -46.93 -16.22 21.33
C GLY A 166 -45.61 -16.26 20.56
N GLU A 167 -45.45 -17.23 19.67
CA GLU A 167 -44.27 -17.35 18.78
C GLU A 167 -44.13 -16.13 17.86
N GLN A 168 -45.21 -15.70 17.19
CA GLN A 168 -45.17 -14.53 16.32
C GLN A 168 -44.84 -13.25 17.09
N THR A 169 -45.35 -13.08 18.31
CA THR A 169 -45.06 -11.92 19.15
C THR A 169 -43.60 -11.91 19.58
N CYS A 170 -43.06 -13.06 19.99
CA CYS A 170 -41.64 -13.21 20.31
C CYS A 170 -40.76 -12.86 19.10
N ARG A 171 -41.10 -13.35 17.91
CA ARG A 171 -40.40 -13.01 16.66
C ARG A 171 -40.41 -11.51 16.37
N ASN A 172 -41.58 -10.87 16.45
CA ASN A 172 -41.70 -9.44 16.20
C ASN A 172 -40.82 -8.62 17.17
N VAL A 173 -40.75 -9.03 18.44
CA VAL A 173 -39.89 -8.40 19.44
C VAL A 173 -38.40 -8.57 19.10
N LEU A 174 -37.98 -9.77 18.69
CA LEU A 174 -36.60 -10.04 18.27
C LEU A 174 -36.19 -9.20 17.04
N GLU A 175 -37.07 -9.12 16.04
CA GLU A 175 -36.85 -8.29 14.84
C GLU A 175 -36.77 -6.81 15.20
N ALA A 176 -37.71 -6.28 16.00
CA ALA A 176 -37.71 -4.90 16.45
C ALA A 176 -36.49 -4.55 17.32
N ALA A 177 -35.98 -5.50 18.10
CA ALA A 177 -34.76 -5.34 18.89
C ALA A 177 -33.51 -5.22 17.99
N GLY A 178 -33.59 -5.58 16.71
CA GLY A 178 -32.47 -5.54 15.77
C GLY A 178 -31.63 -6.81 15.79
N MET A 179 -32.23 -7.95 16.16
CA MET A 179 -31.54 -9.25 16.25
C MET A 179 -31.42 -9.96 14.89
N ALA A 180 -31.64 -9.27 13.77
CA ALA A 180 -31.59 -9.86 12.42
C ALA A 180 -30.26 -10.62 12.20
N GLY A 181 -30.36 -11.90 11.81
CA GLY A 181 -29.20 -12.79 11.60
C GLY A 181 -28.44 -13.19 12.87
N ARG A 182 -28.94 -12.82 14.07
CA ARG A 182 -28.33 -13.11 15.39
C ARG A 182 -29.20 -14.02 16.26
N PHE A 183 -30.31 -14.51 15.72
CA PHE A 183 -31.12 -15.58 16.28
C PHE A 183 -31.44 -16.62 15.22
N ASP A 184 -31.52 -17.88 15.63
CA ASP A 184 -31.99 -18.99 14.82
C ASP A 184 -33.45 -19.30 15.23
N PHE A 185 -34.35 -19.41 14.24
CA PHE A 185 -35.76 -19.75 14.41
C PHE A 185 -36.14 -20.86 13.41
N GLU A 186 -36.69 -21.96 13.90
CA GLU A 186 -37.24 -23.04 13.07
C GLU A 186 -38.76 -23.07 13.24
N GLU A 187 -39.50 -22.82 12.17
CA GLU A 187 -40.96 -22.91 12.16
C GLU A 187 -41.38 -24.38 12.29
N GLN A 188 -42.06 -24.75 13.37
CA GLN A 188 -42.59 -26.10 13.55
C GLN A 188 -43.75 -26.32 12.56
N THR A 189 -43.42 -26.85 11.38
CA THR A 189 -44.45 -27.37 10.45
C THR A 189 -45.10 -28.61 11.07
N SER A 190 -46.43 -28.70 11.04
CA SER A 190 -47.21 -29.67 11.83
C SER A 190 -47.04 -31.15 11.45
N ASN A 191 -46.06 -31.51 10.62
CA ASN A 191 -45.94 -32.82 10.01
C ASN A 191 -44.52 -33.38 10.12
N ALA A 192 -44.10 -33.72 11.34
CA ALA A 192 -43.22 -34.84 11.64
C ALA A 192 -42.95 -34.84 13.15
N ASP A 193 -43.31 -35.93 13.84
CA ASP A 193 -42.44 -36.54 14.86
C ASP A 193 -43.08 -37.82 15.39
N ASP A 194 -43.01 -38.88 14.58
CA ASP A 194 -43.24 -40.28 14.98
C ASP A 194 -41.90 -40.99 15.31
N ALA A 195 -40.85 -40.21 15.60
CA ALA A 195 -39.50 -40.74 15.86
C ALA A 195 -38.79 -39.98 17.00
N GLY A 196 -39.24 -40.19 18.24
CA GLY A 196 -38.34 -40.10 19.40
C GLY A 196 -37.77 -38.72 19.76
N ARG A 197 -38.66 -37.78 20.12
CA ARG A 197 -38.47 -36.62 21.03
C ARG A 197 -37.05 -36.06 21.14
N GLN A 198 -36.67 -35.19 20.21
CA GLN A 198 -35.69 -34.13 20.50
C GLN A 198 -36.46 -32.84 20.80
N GLN A 199 -36.63 -32.50 22.08
CA GLN A 199 -37.33 -31.29 22.51
C GLN A 199 -36.48 -30.06 22.20
N ARG A 200 -36.72 -29.43 21.05
CA ARG A 200 -36.02 -28.22 20.61
C ARG A 200 -36.68 -26.95 21.17
N PRO A 201 -35.90 -25.91 21.52
CA PRO A 201 -36.44 -24.61 21.93
C PRO A 201 -37.05 -23.89 20.72
N ASP A 202 -37.93 -22.91 20.97
CA ASP A 202 -38.61 -22.19 19.88
C ASP A 202 -37.66 -21.16 19.21
N PHE A 203 -36.77 -20.53 19.99
CA PHE A 203 -35.72 -19.64 19.47
C PHE A 203 -34.38 -19.87 20.16
N ILE A 204 -33.30 -19.65 19.41
CA ILE A 204 -31.93 -19.64 19.93
C ILE A 204 -31.31 -18.28 19.65
N VAL A 205 -30.83 -17.60 20.69
CA VAL A 205 -30.23 -16.27 20.59
C VAL A 205 -28.76 -16.32 20.97
N ARG A 206 -27.90 -15.79 20.09
CA ARG A 206 -26.44 -15.76 20.30
C ARG A 206 -26.00 -14.48 20.99
N LEU A 207 -25.16 -14.62 22.01
CA LEU A 207 -24.57 -13.53 22.76
C LEU A 207 -23.17 -13.20 22.23
N PRO A 208 -22.72 -11.94 22.39
CA PRO A 208 -21.32 -11.60 22.19
C PRO A 208 -20.42 -12.44 23.11
N GLY A 209 -19.20 -12.76 22.66
CA GLY A 209 -18.28 -13.64 23.39
C GLY A 209 -18.63 -15.13 23.34
N GLY A 210 -19.58 -15.53 22.48
CA GLY A 210 -19.87 -16.94 22.20
C GLY A 210 -20.90 -17.60 23.11
N GLY A 211 -21.48 -16.86 24.06
CA GLY A 211 -22.60 -17.33 24.88
C GLY A 211 -23.89 -17.46 24.07
N MET A 212 -24.93 -18.03 24.69
CA MET A 212 -26.24 -18.16 24.05
C MET A 212 -27.34 -18.34 25.10
N PHE A 213 -28.55 -17.90 24.77
CA PHE A 213 -29.75 -18.27 25.53
C PHE A 213 -30.84 -18.77 24.59
N VAL A 214 -31.79 -19.52 25.14
CA VAL A 214 -32.90 -20.09 24.36
C VAL A 214 -34.22 -19.51 24.85
N ILE A 215 -35.20 -19.38 23.96
CA ILE A 215 -36.54 -18.86 24.29
C ILE A 215 -37.57 -19.96 24.07
N ASP A 216 -38.46 -20.14 25.05
CA ASP A 216 -39.64 -21.01 24.99
C ASP A 216 -40.88 -20.12 25.16
N ALA A 217 -41.73 -20.07 24.12
CA ALA A 217 -42.91 -19.20 24.05
C ALA A 217 -44.22 -19.95 24.36
N LYS A 218 -44.13 -21.18 24.87
CA LYS A 218 -45.26 -22.11 25.06
C LYS A 218 -45.93 -21.98 26.42
N VAL A 219 -46.09 -20.75 26.93
CA VAL A 219 -46.79 -20.54 28.21
C VAL A 219 -48.30 -20.64 28.00
N SER A 220 -48.92 -21.63 28.66
CA SER A 220 -50.38 -21.79 28.69
C SER A 220 -51.00 -20.76 29.64
N LEU A 221 -51.52 -19.67 29.08
CA LEU A 221 -52.23 -18.64 29.85
C LEU A 221 -53.70 -19.02 30.08
N ALA A 222 -54.17 -18.82 31.30
CA ALA A 222 -55.59 -18.97 31.65
C ALA A 222 -56.29 -17.62 31.46
N PHE A 223 -57.34 -17.60 30.63
CA PHE A 223 -58.21 -16.44 30.46
C PHE A 223 -59.44 -16.61 31.36
N GLY A 224 -60.07 -15.51 31.77
CA GLY A 224 -61.37 -15.55 32.46
C GLY A 224 -62.46 -16.04 31.51
N ASP A 225 -63.31 -16.94 31.98
CA ASP A 225 -64.49 -17.36 31.22
C ASP A 225 -65.60 -16.31 31.41
N GLU A 226 -66.17 -15.79 30.31
CA GLU A 226 -67.38 -14.96 30.36
C GLU A 226 -68.57 -15.86 30.68
N THR A 227 -68.80 -16.08 31.97
CA THR A 227 -70.01 -16.70 32.50
C THR A 227 -70.72 -15.69 33.38
N ASP A 228 -72.06 -15.67 33.39
CA ASP A 228 -72.84 -14.79 34.27
C ASP A 228 -72.41 -15.01 35.73
N GLY A 229 -71.76 -14.01 36.33
CA GLY A 229 -71.18 -14.12 37.67
C GLY A 229 -70.33 -12.90 38.07
N ASP A 230 -69.78 -12.95 39.30
CA ASP A 230 -68.91 -11.90 39.84
C ASP A 230 -67.57 -11.86 39.08
N GLN A 231 -67.40 -10.82 38.28
CA GLN A 231 -66.24 -10.59 37.42
C GLN A 231 -64.93 -10.53 38.22
N ASP A 232 -64.95 -9.98 39.43
CA ASP A 232 -63.74 -9.85 40.26
C ASP A 232 -63.27 -11.22 40.78
N ALA A 233 -64.23 -12.06 41.20
CA ALA A 233 -63.94 -13.44 41.60
C ALA A 233 -63.38 -14.28 40.43
N GLN A 234 -63.92 -14.11 39.22
CA GLN A 234 -63.46 -14.78 38.01
C GLN A 234 -62.04 -14.34 37.61
N ASN A 235 -61.77 -13.03 37.64
CA ASN A 235 -60.46 -12.47 37.34
C ASN A 235 -59.39 -12.95 38.33
N ARG A 236 -59.73 -13.01 39.62
CA ARG A 236 -58.85 -13.56 40.66
C ARG A 236 -58.57 -15.05 40.44
N ALA A 237 -59.59 -15.83 40.10
CA ALA A 237 -59.42 -17.25 39.81
C ALA A 237 -58.56 -17.50 38.55
N ALA A 238 -58.71 -16.68 37.50
CA ALA A 238 -57.88 -16.74 36.31
C ALA A 238 -56.40 -16.37 36.59
N SER A 239 -56.18 -15.35 37.42
CA SER A 239 -54.84 -14.90 37.83
C SER A 239 -54.13 -15.98 38.66
N LEU A 240 -54.83 -16.61 39.60
CA LEU A 240 -54.31 -17.75 40.38
C LEU A 240 -53.93 -18.93 39.49
N ARG A 241 -54.79 -19.31 38.53
CA ARG A 241 -54.49 -20.38 37.55
C ARG A 241 -53.28 -20.03 36.68
N THR A 242 -53.16 -18.77 36.27
CA THR A 242 -52.03 -18.28 35.48
C THR A 242 -50.72 -18.36 36.28
N ALA A 243 -50.73 -17.94 37.56
CA ALA A 243 -49.58 -18.06 38.45
C ALA A 243 -49.13 -19.52 38.62
N ALA A 244 -50.08 -20.43 38.88
CA ALA A 244 -49.80 -21.87 39.03
C ALA A 244 -49.26 -22.49 37.73
N SER A 245 -49.81 -22.09 36.57
CA SER A 245 -49.34 -22.52 35.25
C SER A 245 -47.91 -22.06 34.99
N MET A 246 -47.60 -20.78 35.23
CA MET A 246 -46.24 -20.24 35.07
C MET A 246 -45.23 -20.94 35.98
N LYS A 247 -45.57 -21.15 37.26
CA LYS A 247 -44.71 -21.88 38.22
C LYS A 247 -44.44 -23.31 37.77
N THR A 248 -45.44 -23.98 37.22
CA THR A 248 -45.29 -25.34 36.65
C THR A 248 -44.39 -25.32 35.43
N HIS A 249 -44.55 -24.34 34.53
CA HIS A 249 -43.74 -24.20 33.33
C HIS A 249 -42.27 -23.89 33.66
N VAL A 250 -42.02 -23.03 34.65
CA VAL A 250 -40.66 -22.77 35.17
C VAL A 250 -40.00 -24.06 35.62
N ARG A 251 -40.70 -24.90 36.40
CA ARG A 251 -40.17 -26.20 36.84
C ARG A 251 -39.89 -27.14 35.68
N GLN A 252 -40.78 -27.16 34.68
CA GLN A 252 -40.59 -27.97 33.48
C GLN A 252 -39.35 -27.50 32.71
N LEU A 253 -39.21 -26.21 32.44
CA LEU A 253 -38.05 -25.63 31.75
C LEU A 253 -36.75 -25.86 32.51
N ALA A 254 -36.76 -25.73 33.83
CA ALA A 254 -35.60 -26.02 34.68
C ALA A 254 -35.17 -27.50 34.61
N SER A 255 -36.14 -28.41 34.48
CA SER A 255 -35.89 -29.85 34.32
C SER A 255 -35.50 -30.26 32.90
N LYS A 256 -35.73 -29.40 31.90
CA LYS A 256 -35.36 -29.68 30.51
C LYS A 256 -33.84 -29.60 30.37
N ALA A 257 -33.25 -30.65 29.82
CA ALA A 257 -31.83 -30.80 29.56
C ALA A 257 -31.35 -29.97 28.35
N TYR A 258 -31.76 -28.70 28.20
CA TYR A 258 -31.19 -27.84 27.15
C TYR A 258 -29.68 -27.64 27.35
N GLN A 259 -29.23 -27.67 28.60
CA GLN A 259 -27.82 -27.56 28.98
C GLN A 259 -26.96 -28.71 28.42
N ASP A 260 -27.54 -29.91 28.24
CA ASP A 260 -26.82 -31.08 27.74
C ASP A 260 -26.88 -31.21 26.20
N GLN A 261 -27.82 -30.50 25.55
CA GLN A 261 -28.11 -30.60 24.12
C GLN A 261 -27.30 -29.64 23.24
N PHE A 262 -26.82 -28.52 23.79
CA PHE A 262 -26.07 -27.51 23.03
C PHE A 262 -24.63 -27.36 23.55
N LYS A 263 -23.70 -27.09 22.63
CA LYS A 263 -22.32 -26.70 22.95
C LYS A 263 -21.94 -25.45 22.17
N PRO A 264 -21.65 -24.30 22.82
CA PRO A 264 -21.71 -24.07 24.27
C PRO A 264 -23.14 -24.24 24.83
N SER A 265 -23.24 -24.61 26.11
CA SER A 265 -24.53 -24.75 26.79
C SER A 265 -25.21 -23.40 26.94
N PRO A 266 -26.56 -23.30 26.89
CA PRO A 266 -27.24 -22.03 27.08
C PRO A 266 -27.01 -21.50 28.50
N ASP A 267 -26.75 -20.19 28.61
CA ASP A 267 -26.52 -19.50 29.88
C ASP A 267 -27.78 -19.51 30.75
N PHE A 268 -28.95 -19.36 30.10
CA PHE A 268 -30.27 -19.45 30.72
C PHE A 268 -31.35 -19.78 29.68
N VAL A 269 -32.55 -20.10 30.18
CA VAL A 269 -33.77 -20.28 29.37
C VAL A 269 -34.70 -19.10 29.61
N ALA A 270 -35.08 -18.38 28.55
CA ALA A 270 -36.07 -17.32 28.62
C ALA A 270 -37.48 -17.90 28.44
N MET A 271 -38.30 -17.83 29.50
CA MET A 271 -39.71 -18.19 29.44
C MET A 271 -40.51 -16.98 28.98
N PHE A 272 -41.02 -17.02 27.74
CA PHE A 272 -41.75 -15.90 27.17
C PHE A 272 -43.23 -15.93 27.55
N VAL A 273 -43.67 -14.88 28.25
CA VAL A 273 -45.05 -14.61 28.65
C VAL A 273 -45.60 -13.54 27.71
N PRO A 274 -46.62 -13.84 26.89
CA PRO A 274 -47.06 -12.95 25.82
C PRO A 274 -48.01 -11.85 26.35
N GLY A 275 -47.54 -11.08 27.33
CA GLY A 275 -48.21 -9.90 27.86
C GLY A 275 -47.79 -9.57 29.30
N ASP A 276 -47.41 -8.31 29.53
CA ASP A 276 -46.97 -7.83 30.84
C ASP A 276 -48.06 -7.95 31.93
N ALA A 277 -49.33 -7.78 31.54
CA ALA A 277 -50.46 -7.90 32.44
C ALA A 277 -50.59 -9.30 33.05
N PHE A 278 -50.24 -10.35 32.30
CA PHE A 278 -50.27 -11.73 32.81
C PHE A 278 -49.18 -11.99 33.83
N LEU A 279 -47.98 -11.43 33.61
CA LEU A 279 -46.90 -11.53 34.58
C LEU A 279 -47.25 -10.75 35.86
N ALA A 280 -47.77 -9.54 35.73
CA ALA A 280 -48.19 -8.74 36.88
C ALA A 280 -49.26 -9.45 37.73
N ALA A 281 -50.32 -9.96 37.09
CA ALA A 281 -51.37 -10.70 37.77
C ALA A 281 -50.89 -12.00 38.42
N ALA A 282 -49.86 -12.65 37.85
CA ALA A 282 -49.25 -13.82 38.46
C ALA A 282 -48.44 -13.47 39.72
N LEU A 283 -47.73 -12.34 39.71
CA LEU A 283 -46.89 -11.89 40.84
C LEU A 283 -47.71 -11.44 42.05
N ASP A 284 -48.94 -10.96 41.84
CA ASP A 284 -49.87 -10.64 42.94
C ASP A 284 -50.19 -11.87 43.81
N HIS A 285 -50.13 -13.08 43.22
CA HIS A 285 -50.41 -14.34 43.91
C HIS A 285 -49.15 -15.14 44.26
N GLU A 286 -48.10 -15.04 43.46
CA GLU A 286 -46.81 -15.72 43.65
C GLU A 286 -45.67 -14.69 43.58
N PRO A 287 -45.43 -13.89 44.64
CA PRO A 287 -44.42 -12.82 44.63
C PRO A 287 -42.99 -13.31 44.39
N ASP A 288 -42.68 -14.53 44.83
CA ASP A 288 -41.35 -15.14 44.70
C ASP A 288 -41.12 -15.85 43.35
N LEU A 289 -42.07 -15.77 42.41
CA LEU A 289 -42.02 -16.49 41.13
C LEU A 289 -40.76 -16.14 40.32
N MET A 290 -40.41 -14.86 40.21
CA MET A 290 -39.22 -14.42 39.46
C MET A 290 -37.93 -14.92 40.10
N THR A 291 -37.81 -14.79 41.42
CA THR A 291 -36.63 -15.24 42.18
C THR A 291 -36.44 -16.75 42.05
N THR A 292 -37.54 -17.51 42.17
CA THR A 292 -37.54 -18.97 42.03
C THR A 292 -37.16 -19.42 40.62
N ALA A 293 -37.66 -18.73 39.60
CA ALA A 293 -37.30 -18.99 38.21
C ALA A 293 -35.81 -18.74 37.97
N MET A 294 -35.30 -17.59 38.42
CA MET A 294 -33.91 -17.20 38.22
C MET A 294 -32.94 -18.15 38.92
N ALA A 295 -33.26 -18.60 40.15
CA ALA A 295 -32.49 -19.64 40.85
C ALA A 295 -32.41 -20.96 40.07
N SER A 296 -33.37 -21.21 39.17
CA SER A 296 -33.43 -22.39 38.31
C SER A 296 -32.87 -22.13 36.89
N ARG A 297 -32.14 -21.02 36.68
CA ARG A 297 -31.65 -20.54 35.37
C ARG A 297 -32.76 -20.33 34.33
N VAL A 298 -33.97 -20.02 34.78
CA VAL A 298 -35.11 -19.63 33.94
C VAL A 298 -35.39 -18.15 34.16
N VAL A 299 -35.38 -17.35 33.10
CA VAL A 299 -35.71 -15.93 33.17
C VAL A 299 -37.08 -15.73 32.56
N ILE A 300 -38.02 -15.23 33.35
CA ILE A 300 -39.36 -14.90 32.84
C ILE A 300 -39.28 -13.57 32.11
N VAL A 301 -39.67 -13.56 30.84
CA VAL A 301 -39.64 -12.38 29.97
C VAL A 301 -41.01 -12.13 29.36
N THR A 302 -41.36 -10.87 29.24
CA THR A 302 -42.53 -10.30 28.55
C THR A 302 -42.06 -9.62 27.27
N PRO A 303 -42.95 -9.16 26.37
CA PRO A 303 -42.52 -8.43 25.18
C PRO A 303 -41.59 -7.25 25.50
N THR A 304 -41.87 -6.49 26.56
CA THR A 304 -41.07 -5.33 26.95
C THR A 304 -39.69 -5.72 27.48
N THR A 305 -39.63 -6.72 28.35
CA THR A 305 -38.37 -7.16 28.98
C THR A 305 -37.52 -7.99 28.03
N LEU A 306 -38.13 -8.78 27.13
CA LEU A 306 -37.43 -9.44 26.04
C LEU A 306 -36.84 -8.42 25.07
N PHE A 307 -37.59 -7.36 24.72
CA PHE A 307 -37.06 -6.29 23.88
C PHE A 307 -35.83 -5.63 24.51
N ALA A 308 -35.92 -5.29 25.81
CA ALA A 308 -34.81 -4.69 26.54
C ALA A 308 -33.59 -5.61 26.62
N LEU A 309 -33.80 -6.90 26.91
CA LEU A 309 -32.75 -7.93 26.93
C LEU A 309 -32.08 -8.04 25.56
N CYS A 310 -32.85 -8.20 24.49
CA CYS A 310 -32.33 -8.32 23.14
C CYS A 310 -31.64 -7.03 22.66
N LYS A 311 -32.12 -5.85 23.07
CA LYS A 311 -31.39 -4.59 22.83
C LYS A 311 -30.04 -4.59 23.52
N ALA A 312 -29.96 -4.98 24.78
CA ALA A 312 -28.67 -5.08 25.49
C ALA A 312 -27.71 -6.05 24.78
N VAL A 313 -28.20 -7.18 24.28
CA VAL A 313 -27.42 -8.11 23.47
C VAL A 313 -26.95 -7.47 22.16
N ALA A 314 -27.82 -6.77 21.45
CA ALA A 314 -27.47 -6.05 20.23
C ALA A 314 -26.40 -4.97 20.47
N TYR A 315 -26.48 -4.24 21.60
CA TYR A 315 -25.42 -3.31 22.02
C TYR A 315 -24.11 -4.03 22.30
N GLY A 316 -24.15 -5.15 23.02
CA GLY A 316 -22.94 -5.94 23.30
C GLY A 316 -22.26 -6.43 22.02
N TRP A 317 -23.02 -6.85 21.02
CA TRP A 317 -22.49 -7.19 19.70
C TRP A 317 -21.80 -6.02 19.00
N ARG A 318 -22.40 -4.83 19.06
CA ARG A 318 -21.79 -3.60 18.50
C ARG A 318 -20.48 -3.26 19.20
N ALA A 319 -20.45 -3.35 20.53
CA ALA A 319 -19.25 -3.11 21.32
C ALA A 319 -18.12 -4.11 20.98
N GLU A 320 -18.45 -5.40 20.81
CA GLU A 320 -17.47 -6.42 20.41
C GLU A 320 -16.93 -6.17 18.99
N GLU A 321 -17.78 -5.74 18.05
CA GLU A 321 -17.38 -5.37 16.70
C GLU A 321 -16.47 -4.12 16.68
N GLN A 322 -16.79 -3.11 17.48
CA GLN A 322 -15.92 -1.95 17.68
C GLN A 322 -14.57 -2.32 18.29
N ALA A 323 -14.56 -3.20 19.28
CA ALA A 323 -13.32 -3.67 19.91
C ALA A 323 -12.43 -4.41 18.89
N ARG A 324 -13.02 -5.30 18.06
CA ARG A 324 -12.30 -5.95 16.96
C ARG A 324 -11.74 -4.95 15.95
N ASN A 325 -12.55 -3.99 15.51
CA ASN A 325 -12.13 -2.96 14.57
C ASN A 325 -10.98 -2.10 15.13
N ALA A 326 -11.05 -1.74 16.41
CA ALA A 326 -9.98 -0.99 17.08
C ALA A 326 -8.66 -1.77 17.13
N GLU A 327 -8.72 -3.09 17.35
CA GLU A 327 -7.55 -3.96 17.31
C GLU A 327 -6.92 -4.01 15.90
N ASP A 328 -7.75 -4.10 14.86
CA ASP A 328 -7.29 -4.10 13.47
C ASP A 328 -6.66 -2.76 13.07
N VAL A 329 -7.25 -1.64 13.49
CA VAL A 329 -6.67 -0.30 13.32
C VAL A 329 -5.32 -0.19 14.03
N ALA A 330 -5.19 -0.72 15.24
CA ALA A 330 -3.93 -0.73 15.98
C ALA A 330 -2.84 -1.58 15.27
N LYS A 331 -3.21 -2.73 14.70
CA LYS A 331 -2.31 -3.56 13.89
C LYS A 331 -1.86 -2.82 12.64
N LEU A 332 -2.79 -2.20 11.92
CA LEU A 332 -2.49 -1.45 10.70
C LEU A 332 -1.60 -0.23 10.99
N GLY A 333 -1.86 0.47 12.09
CA GLY A 333 -1.04 1.59 12.56
C GLY A 333 0.41 1.17 12.87
N LYS A 334 0.60 0.02 13.54
CA LYS A 334 1.94 -0.55 13.78
C LYS A 334 2.67 -0.87 12.49
N GLU A 335 1.99 -1.47 11.52
CA GLU A 335 2.58 -1.81 10.22
C GLU A 335 2.94 -0.55 9.41
N LEU A 336 2.05 0.44 9.38
CA LEU A 336 2.32 1.73 8.74
C LEU A 336 3.56 2.40 9.36
N TYR A 337 3.63 2.43 10.69
CA TYR A 337 4.78 2.99 11.41
C TYR A 337 6.09 2.29 11.03
N LYS A 338 6.08 0.94 11.03
CA LYS A 338 7.23 0.13 10.62
C LYS A 338 7.68 0.47 9.19
N ARG A 339 6.75 0.59 8.24
CA ARG A 339 7.07 0.94 6.85
C ARG A 339 7.65 2.34 6.72
N LEU A 340 7.07 3.32 7.42
CA LEU A 340 7.60 4.70 7.43
C LEU A 340 9.02 4.76 8.00
N SER A 341 9.32 3.96 9.03
CA SER A 341 10.68 3.86 9.59
C SER A 341 11.68 3.31 8.57
N VAL A 342 11.34 2.24 7.86
CA VAL A 342 12.20 1.67 6.79
C VAL A 342 12.40 2.68 5.66
N MET A 343 11.34 3.34 5.22
CA MET A 343 11.40 4.39 4.20
C MET A 343 12.29 5.57 4.64
N GLY A 344 12.18 6.01 5.89
CA GLY A 344 13.04 7.02 6.48
C GLY A 344 14.52 6.62 6.44
N GLY A 345 14.82 5.35 6.72
CA GLY A 345 16.17 4.79 6.59
C GLY A 345 16.71 4.85 5.15
N HIS A 346 15.89 4.50 4.16
CA HIS A 346 16.26 4.63 2.75
C HIS A 346 16.48 6.09 2.34
N ALA A 347 15.61 7.00 2.75
CA ALA A 347 15.75 8.43 2.49
C ALA A 347 17.04 9.00 3.10
N ALA A 348 17.37 8.61 4.33
CA ALA A 348 18.63 8.99 4.98
C ALA A 348 19.86 8.46 4.22
N SER A 349 19.81 7.22 3.73
CA SER A 349 20.89 6.64 2.91
C SER A 349 21.08 7.39 1.59
N VAL A 350 19.99 7.80 0.93
CA VAL A 350 20.05 8.60 -0.30
C VAL A 350 20.65 9.98 -0.01
N GLY A 351 20.23 10.63 1.08
CA GLY A 351 20.81 11.91 1.52
C GLY A 351 22.34 11.85 1.68
N LYS A 352 22.86 10.80 2.33
CA LYS A 352 24.31 10.58 2.48
C LYS A 352 25.03 10.37 1.14
N ALA A 353 24.41 9.64 0.21
CA ALA A 353 24.99 9.41 -1.12
C ALA A 353 25.08 10.71 -1.93
N LEU A 354 24.04 11.56 -1.86
CA LEU A 354 24.05 12.88 -2.49
C LEU A 354 25.11 13.79 -1.88
N GLU A 355 25.25 13.79 -0.55
CA GLU A 355 26.27 14.58 0.15
C GLU A 355 27.69 14.18 -0.30
N ALA A 356 27.95 12.87 -0.42
CA ALA A 356 29.21 12.36 -0.94
C ALA A 356 29.44 12.75 -2.42
N ALA A 357 28.39 12.74 -3.25
CA ALA A 357 28.49 13.12 -4.65
C ALA A 357 28.81 14.62 -4.81
N VAL A 358 28.13 15.49 -4.06
CA VAL A 358 28.41 16.94 -4.00
C VAL A 358 29.84 17.18 -3.54
N GLY A 359 30.31 16.46 -2.51
CA GLY A 359 31.69 16.54 -2.05
C GLY A 359 32.73 16.21 -3.13
N ARG A 360 32.49 15.15 -3.93
CA ARG A 360 33.35 14.77 -5.06
C ARG A 360 33.32 15.81 -6.19
N TYR A 361 32.14 16.34 -6.50
CA TYR A 361 31.99 17.41 -7.50
C TYR A 361 32.80 18.65 -7.11
N ASN A 362 32.69 19.10 -5.86
CA ASN A 362 33.43 20.25 -5.36
C ASN A 362 34.95 20.04 -5.42
N GLN A 363 35.45 18.82 -5.12
CA GLN A 363 36.87 18.49 -5.28
C GLN A 363 37.33 18.55 -6.74
N PHE A 364 36.51 18.08 -7.69
CA PHE A 364 36.80 18.15 -9.11
C PHE A 364 36.87 19.61 -9.60
N VAL A 365 35.88 20.43 -9.27
CA VAL A 365 35.85 21.86 -9.63
C VAL A 365 37.08 22.58 -9.07
N GLY A 366 37.42 22.36 -7.79
CA GLY A 366 38.63 22.94 -7.20
C GLY A 366 39.93 22.50 -7.88
N SER A 367 40.01 21.26 -8.37
CA SER A 367 41.16 20.76 -9.14
C SER A 367 41.24 21.38 -10.53
N LEU A 368 40.10 21.54 -11.20
CA LEU A 368 39.98 22.20 -12.50
C LEU A 368 40.43 23.67 -12.42
N GLU A 369 39.97 24.41 -11.41
CA GLU A 369 40.37 25.79 -11.16
C GLU A 369 41.86 25.93 -10.83
N SER A 370 42.38 25.08 -9.93
CA SER A 370 43.76 25.21 -9.46
C SER A 370 44.82 24.74 -10.44
N GLN A 371 44.52 23.74 -11.28
CA GLN A 371 45.52 23.13 -12.16
C GLN A 371 45.30 23.50 -13.63
N VAL A 372 44.08 23.36 -14.13
CA VAL A 372 43.78 23.52 -15.56
C VAL A 372 43.62 24.99 -15.91
N MET A 373 42.86 25.76 -15.13
CA MET A 373 42.64 27.18 -15.41
C MET A 373 43.90 28.03 -15.21
N VAL A 374 44.76 27.68 -14.25
CA VAL A 374 46.08 28.31 -14.08
C VAL A 374 46.98 28.01 -15.28
N SER A 375 46.98 26.76 -15.75
CA SER A 375 47.76 26.37 -16.94
C SER A 375 47.23 27.05 -18.20
N ALA A 376 45.91 27.15 -18.36
CA ALA A 376 45.26 27.82 -19.49
C ALA A 376 45.58 29.33 -19.53
N ARG A 377 45.55 30.03 -18.39
CA ARG A 377 46.00 31.44 -18.29
C ARG A 377 47.48 31.61 -18.63
N ARG A 378 48.32 30.66 -18.23
CA ARG A 378 49.76 30.68 -18.54
C ARG A 378 50.04 30.50 -20.04
N PHE A 379 49.16 29.83 -20.78
CA PHE A 379 49.20 29.74 -22.24
C PHE A 379 48.76 31.05 -22.92
N GLU A 380 47.78 31.74 -22.34
CA GLU A 380 47.34 33.08 -22.75
C GLU A 380 48.46 34.12 -22.57
N ASP A 381 49.18 34.08 -21.43
CA ASP A 381 50.36 34.91 -21.15
C ASP A 381 51.52 34.68 -22.15
N LEU A 382 51.58 33.51 -22.80
CA LEU A 382 52.60 33.14 -23.79
C LEU A 382 52.20 33.49 -25.23
N GLN A 383 51.10 34.23 -25.45
CA GLN A 383 50.57 34.64 -26.76
C GLN A 383 50.33 33.48 -27.75
N VAL A 384 49.87 32.33 -27.25
CA VAL A 384 49.41 31.24 -28.13
C VAL A 384 48.02 31.58 -28.67
N ASP A 385 47.84 31.55 -29.99
CA ASP A 385 46.59 31.92 -30.67
C ASP A 385 45.45 30.97 -30.25
N HIS A 386 44.40 31.53 -29.64
CA HIS A 386 43.28 30.81 -29.03
C HIS A 386 41.97 30.93 -29.83
N GLU A 387 42.06 31.29 -31.12
CA GLU A 387 40.92 31.36 -32.05
C GLU A 387 39.71 32.16 -31.50
N GLY A 388 39.95 33.15 -30.64
CA GLY A 388 38.93 34.06 -30.12
C GLY A 388 37.92 33.49 -29.11
N LYS A 389 38.18 32.34 -28.46
CA LYS A 389 37.28 31.78 -27.43
C LYS A 389 37.77 32.08 -26.01
N GLU A 390 36.96 32.81 -25.23
CA GLU A 390 37.20 33.06 -23.80
C GLU A 390 36.75 31.86 -22.94
N LEU A 391 37.41 31.65 -21.80
CA LEU A 391 37.06 30.60 -20.85
C LEU A 391 35.86 31.02 -19.98
N PRO A 392 34.81 30.19 -19.87
CA PRO A 392 33.64 30.50 -19.05
C PRO A 392 33.95 30.43 -17.55
N GLU A 393 33.35 31.34 -16.77
CA GLU A 393 33.42 31.37 -15.31
C GLU A 393 32.48 30.30 -14.72
N LEU A 394 33.03 29.37 -13.92
CA LEU A 394 32.26 28.31 -13.28
C LEU A 394 31.95 28.71 -11.84
N ALA A 395 30.67 28.75 -11.46
CA ALA A 395 30.26 29.04 -10.09
C ALA A 395 30.21 27.74 -9.24
N PRO A 396 30.71 27.75 -7.99
CA PRO A 396 30.61 26.61 -7.10
C PRO A 396 29.14 26.32 -6.70
N VAL A 397 28.86 25.06 -6.39
CA VAL A 397 27.55 24.63 -5.87
C VAL A 397 27.60 24.61 -4.34
N ASP A 398 27.05 25.65 -3.71
CA ASP A 398 27.01 25.80 -2.24
C ASP A 398 25.84 25.07 -1.54
N ASN A 399 24.93 24.45 -2.32
CA ASN A 399 23.76 23.79 -1.76
C ASN A 399 24.09 22.37 -1.27
N THR A 400 24.07 22.18 0.05
CA THR A 400 24.15 20.85 0.67
C THR A 400 22.76 20.17 0.71
N PRO A 401 22.68 18.83 0.58
CA PRO A 401 21.43 18.11 0.75
C PRO A 401 20.83 18.35 2.15
N ARG A 402 19.54 18.68 2.19
CA ARG A 402 18.83 19.00 3.43
C ARG A 402 18.79 17.76 4.35
N THR A 403 19.30 17.89 5.57
CA THR A 403 19.34 16.81 6.56
C THR A 403 17.95 16.55 7.16
N LEU A 404 17.61 15.27 7.37
CA LEU A 404 16.40 14.87 8.08
C LEU A 404 16.59 15.13 9.58
N SER A 405 15.76 16.00 10.16
CA SER A 405 15.88 16.46 11.56
C SER A 405 14.73 16.03 12.47
N ARG A 406 13.71 15.37 11.91
CA ARG A 406 12.51 14.94 12.64
C ARG A 406 12.79 13.64 13.42
N PRO A 407 12.64 13.61 14.77
CA PRO A 407 12.90 12.44 15.60
C PRO A 407 12.14 11.19 15.15
N GLU A 408 10.93 11.35 14.60
CA GLU A 408 10.11 10.24 14.12
C GLU A 408 10.72 9.51 12.90
N LEU A 409 11.67 10.17 12.21
CA LEU A 409 12.39 9.66 11.03
C LEU A 409 13.85 9.30 11.35
N THR A 410 14.37 9.67 12.52
CA THR A 410 15.78 9.48 12.90
C THR A 410 15.98 8.61 14.15
N GLU A 411 14.96 8.47 14.99
CA GLU A 411 14.99 7.63 16.20
C GLU A 411 13.82 6.63 16.20
N ALA A 412 14.05 5.41 16.71
CA ALA A 412 12.96 4.48 17.00
C ALA A 412 12.28 4.90 18.33
N PRO A 413 11.00 5.31 18.32
CA PRO A 413 10.34 5.82 19.50
C PRO A 413 9.91 4.67 20.41
N LYS A 414 10.06 4.89 21.71
CA LYS A 414 9.49 4.04 22.75
C LYS A 414 7.97 4.24 22.74
N LEU A 415 7.23 3.25 22.24
CA LEU A 415 5.77 3.17 22.35
C LEU A 415 5.38 3.26 23.83
N ARG A 416 4.86 4.42 24.26
CA ARG A 416 4.05 4.51 25.49
C ARG A 416 2.64 4.13 25.08
N ILE A 417 2.26 2.90 25.41
CA ILE A 417 0.86 2.51 25.42
C ILE A 417 0.20 3.39 26.48
N ALA A 418 -0.73 4.25 26.08
CA ALA A 418 -1.57 4.94 27.03
C ALA A 418 -2.43 3.87 27.71
N GLU A 419 -2.16 3.59 28.98
CA GLU A 419 -3.10 2.87 29.83
C GLU A 419 -4.35 3.74 29.93
N GLY A 420 -5.44 3.25 29.32
CA GLY A 420 -6.72 3.94 29.26
C GLY A 420 -7.33 4.14 30.66
N GLY A 421 -7.98 5.30 30.84
CA GLY A 421 -8.94 5.56 31.90
C GLY A 421 -10.36 5.52 31.35
#